data_AF-A0AB74DYL6-F1
#
_entry.id   AF-A0AB74DYL6-F1
#
_cell.length_a   1.000
_cell.length_b   1.000
_cell.length_c   1.000
_cell.angle_alpha   90.00
_cell.angle_beta   90.00
_cell.angle_gamma   90.00
#
_symmetry.space_group_name_H-M   'P 1'
#
loop_
_entity.id
_entity.type
_entity.pdbx_description
1 polymer ?
#
loop_
_entity_poly.entity_id
_entity_poly.type
_entity_poly.pdbx_seq_one_letter_code
_entity_poly.pdbx_strand_id
1 'polypeptide(L)'
;AGKQVVPHQASFFGSSLVAKIGGYDLDFGIAADQEFILRAALVCEPVTIRCVLCEFDTTGVGSHREPSAVFGDLRRMGDLHRRYPFGGRRISHAYLRGREFYAYNSRFWENVFTRMSK
;
A
#
# COMPACT_ATOMS: atom_id res chain seq x y z
N ALA A 1 -8.36 6.80 -5.29
CA ALA A 1 -7.63 5.88 -4.38
C ALA A 1 -6.62 5.07 -5.20
N GLY A 2 -5.36 4.97 -4.75
CA GLY A 2 -4.27 4.30 -5.51
C GLY A 2 -3.03 5.15 -5.80
N LYS A 3 -2.98 6.41 -5.36
CA LYS A 3 -1.76 7.26 -5.40
C LYS A 3 -1.18 7.56 -4.01
N GLN A 4 -1.93 7.34 -2.95
CA GLN A 4 -1.50 7.57 -1.57
C GLN A 4 -1.81 6.32 -0.77
N VAL A 5 -0.74 5.71 -0.26
CA VAL A 5 -0.80 4.65 0.76
C VAL A 5 -1.29 5.32 2.04
N VAL A 6 -2.17 4.65 2.81
CA VAL A 6 -2.53 5.15 4.14
C VAL A 6 -1.28 5.01 5.01
N PRO A 7 -0.71 6.11 5.53
CA PRO A 7 0.52 6.05 6.30
C PRO A 7 0.24 5.32 7.61
N HIS A 8 0.82 4.13 7.76
CA HIS A 8 0.62 3.32 8.96
C HIS A 8 1.10 4.04 10.23
N GLN A 9 2.14 4.88 10.13
CA GLN A 9 2.66 5.69 11.24
C GLN A 9 1.66 6.75 11.74
N ALA A 10 0.68 7.13 10.91
CA ALA A 10 -0.33 8.13 11.23
C ALA A 10 -1.74 7.52 11.38
N SER A 11 -1.82 6.20 11.54
CA SER A 11 -3.08 5.46 11.64
C SER A 11 -3.29 4.92 13.06
N PHE A 12 -4.49 5.12 13.60
CA PHE A 12 -4.86 4.67 14.94
C PHE A 12 -6.05 3.72 14.89
N PHE A 13 -6.03 2.68 15.72
CA PHE A 13 -7.06 1.65 15.75
C PHE A 13 -7.55 1.43 17.18
N GLY A 14 -8.87 1.46 17.37
CA GLY A 14 -9.47 1.15 18.68
C GLY A 14 -9.24 -0.31 19.05
N SER A 15 -9.01 -0.58 20.34
CA SER A 15 -8.74 -1.94 20.84
C SER A 15 -9.87 -2.93 20.53
N SER A 16 -11.13 -2.48 20.55
CA SER A 16 -12.29 -3.29 20.18
C SER A 16 -12.27 -3.73 18.70
N LEU A 17 -11.79 -2.87 17.80
CA LEU A 17 -11.61 -3.20 16.39
C LEU A 17 -10.49 -4.22 16.22
N VAL A 18 -9.34 -4.01 16.89
CA VAL A 18 -8.21 -4.95 16.87
C VAL A 18 -8.63 -6.32 17.39
N ALA A 19 -9.37 -6.38 18.50
CA ALA A 19 -9.89 -7.63 19.05
C ALA A 19 -10.84 -8.36 18.09
N LYS A 20 -11.61 -7.61 17.29
CA LYS A 20 -12.54 -8.16 16.30
C LYS A 20 -11.82 -8.72 15.06
N ILE A 21 -10.82 -8.01 14.54
CA ILE A 21 -10.18 -8.36 13.26
C ILE A 21 -8.90 -9.17 13.43
N GLY A 22 -8.38 -9.32 14.64
CA GLY A 22 -7.09 -9.97 14.93
C GLY A 22 -5.90 -9.08 14.59
N GLY A 23 -4.69 -9.53 14.92
CA GLY A 23 -3.43 -8.81 14.66
C GLY A 23 -2.97 -8.85 13.20
N TYR A 24 -1.71 -8.48 12.97
CA TYR A 24 -1.08 -8.56 11.66
C TYR A 24 -1.01 -9.99 11.13
N ASP A 25 -1.23 -10.15 9.83
CA ASP A 25 -0.88 -11.39 9.13
C ASP A 25 0.63 -11.38 8.85
N LEU A 26 1.38 -12.19 9.61
CA LEU A 26 2.84 -12.24 9.50
C LEU A 26 3.31 -12.84 8.16
N ASP A 27 2.46 -13.61 7.48
CA ASP A 27 2.75 -14.19 6.16
C ASP A 27 2.63 -13.12 5.03
N PHE A 28 2.17 -11.91 5.36
CA PHE A 28 2.22 -10.75 4.45
C PHE A 28 3.58 -10.03 4.45
N GLY A 29 4.46 -10.35 5.39
CA GLY A 29 5.79 -9.75 5.48
C GLY A 29 5.72 -8.23 5.61
N ILE A 30 6.46 -7.51 4.76
CA ILE A 30 6.61 -6.05 4.86
C ILE A 30 5.29 -5.30 4.66
N ALA A 31 4.30 -5.89 3.96
CA ALA A 31 3.01 -5.24 3.70
C ALA A 31 1.89 -5.66 4.66
N ALA A 32 2.23 -6.29 5.79
CA ALA A 32 1.26 -6.74 6.79
C ALA A 32 0.46 -5.58 7.41
N ASP A 33 1.07 -4.40 7.49
CA ASP A 33 0.42 -3.16 7.94
C ASP A 33 -0.69 -2.70 6.99
N GLN A 34 -0.42 -2.70 5.67
CA GLN A 34 -1.37 -2.32 4.63
C GLN A 34 -2.51 -3.33 4.51
N GLU A 35 -2.19 -4.62 4.68
CA GLU A 35 -3.20 -5.67 4.77
C GLU A 35 -4.14 -5.42 5.96
N PHE A 36 -3.59 -5.15 7.14
CA PHE A 36 -4.37 -4.88 8.34
C PHE A 36 -5.22 -3.62 8.21
N ILE A 37 -4.66 -2.53 7.65
CA ILE A 37 -5.40 -1.29 7.37
C ILE A 37 -6.58 -1.57 6.42
N LEU A 38 -6.37 -2.38 5.38
CA LEU A 38 -7.46 -2.77 4.48
C LEU A 38 -8.54 -3.55 5.24
N ARG A 39 -8.18 -4.54 6.06
CA ARG A 39 -9.19 -5.27 6.86
C ARG A 39 -9.98 -4.36 7.78
N ALA A 40 -9.31 -3.43 8.45
CA ALA A 40 -9.95 -2.44 9.30
C ALA A 40 -10.96 -1.59 8.50
N ALA A 41 -10.56 -1.08 7.34
CA ALA A 41 -11.42 -0.27 6.46
C ALA A 41 -12.61 -1.06 5.88
N LEU A 42 -12.51 -2.39 5.78
CA LEU A 42 -13.62 -3.25 5.36
C LEU A 42 -14.66 -3.48 6.47
N VAL A 43 -14.31 -3.24 7.72
CA VAL A 43 -15.20 -3.39 8.88
C VAL A 43 -15.88 -2.06 9.24
N CYS A 44 -15.15 -0.95 9.16
CA CYS A 44 -15.69 0.38 9.44
C CYS A 44 -15.02 1.45 8.57
N GLU A 45 -15.80 2.47 8.21
CA GLU A 45 -15.28 3.62 7.46
C GLU A 45 -14.22 4.38 8.28
N PRO A 46 -13.03 4.67 7.71
CA PRO A 46 -11.99 5.40 8.42
C PRO A 46 -12.37 6.88 8.64
N VAL A 47 -12.11 7.39 9.84
CA VAL A 47 -12.24 8.83 10.13
C VAL A 47 -10.94 9.54 9.78
N THR A 48 -10.99 10.51 8.87
CA THR A 48 -9.81 11.29 8.47
C THR A 48 -9.70 12.58 9.28
N ILE A 49 -8.57 12.79 9.93
CA ILE A 49 -8.25 14.03 10.65
C ILE A 49 -7.22 14.81 9.82
N ARG A 50 -7.52 16.08 9.51
CA ARG A 50 -6.64 16.94 8.69
C ARG A 50 -5.65 17.71 9.56
N CYS A 51 -4.65 17.01 10.10
CA CYS A 51 -3.53 17.61 10.81
C CYS A 51 -2.24 16.81 10.59
N VAL A 52 -1.10 17.43 10.91
CA VAL A 52 0.19 16.74 10.92
C VAL A 52 0.31 15.97 12.23
N LEU A 53 0.28 14.64 12.14
CA LEU A 53 0.38 13.76 13.31
C LEU A 53 1.76 13.14 13.48
N CYS A 54 2.51 12.98 12.39
CA CYS A 54 3.80 12.31 12.40
C CYS A 54 4.68 12.89 11.30
N GLU A 55 5.94 13.15 11.64
CA GLU A 55 7.04 13.34 10.70
C GLU A 55 7.89 12.07 10.73
N PHE A 56 8.09 11.45 9.58
CA PHE A 56 8.90 10.25 9.44
C PHE A 56 9.78 10.36 8.21
N ASP A 57 10.99 9.81 8.29
CA ASP A 57 11.87 9.70 7.14
C ASP A 57 11.43 8.55 6.21
N THR A 58 11.98 8.53 4.99
CA THR A 58 11.71 7.50 4.00
C THR A 58 12.83 6.47 3.90
N THR A 59 13.59 6.23 4.97
CA THR A 59 14.73 5.28 4.97
C THR A 59 14.35 3.84 5.36
N GLY A 60 13.08 3.62 5.70
CA GLY A 60 12.58 2.31 6.14
C GLY A 60 12.64 1.22 5.05
N VAL A 61 12.55 -0.03 5.50
CA VAL A 61 12.58 -1.24 4.64
C VAL A 61 11.52 -1.21 3.54
N GLY A 62 10.37 -0.58 3.80
CA GLY A 62 9.31 -0.38 2.81
C GLY A 62 9.68 0.52 1.62
N SER A 63 10.60 1.46 1.82
CA SER A 63 10.97 2.47 0.84
C SER A 63 11.84 1.94 -0.29
N HIS A 64 12.65 0.92 0.00
CA HIS A 64 13.59 0.32 -0.96
C HIS A 64 12.98 -0.83 -1.75
N ARG A 65 11.68 -1.07 -1.62
CA ARG A 65 11.02 -2.19 -2.29
C ARG A 65 10.94 -1.96 -3.79
N GLU A 66 11.12 -3.04 -4.54
CA GLU A 66 10.89 -3.07 -5.98
C GLU A 66 9.41 -2.87 -6.29
N PRO A 67 9.05 -2.17 -7.39
CA PRO A 67 7.66 -1.95 -7.75
C PRO A 67 6.89 -3.28 -7.86
N SER A 68 7.51 -4.33 -8.41
CA SER A 68 6.89 -5.65 -8.51
C SER A 68 6.43 -6.22 -7.17
N ALA A 69 7.23 -6.05 -6.12
CA ALA A 69 6.88 -6.50 -4.77
C ALA A 69 5.67 -5.72 -4.24
N VAL A 70 5.69 -4.39 -4.36
CA VAL A 70 4.59 -3.51 -3.90
C VAL A 70 3.28 -3.82 -4.64
N PHE A 71 3.31 -3.85 -5.97
CA PHE A 71 2.13 -4.14 -6.78
C PHE A 71 1.70 -5.62 -6.66
N GLY A 72 2.63 -6.52 -6.38
CA GLY A 72 2.37 -7.92 -6.05
C GLY A 72 1.50 -8.04 -4.80
N ASP A 73 1.89 -7.35 -3.72
CA ASP A 73 1.14 -7.35 -2.47
C ASP A 73 -0.26 -6.74 -2.64
N LEU A 74 -0.39 -5.64 -3.39
CA LEU A 74 -1.70 -5.04 -3.69
C LEU A 74 -2.65 -6.03 -4.41
N ARG A 75 -2.13 -6.79 -5.37
CA ARG A 75 -2.91 -7.84 -6.05
C ARG A 75 -3.27 -8.98 -5.09
N ARG A 76 -2.33 -9.41 -4.26
CA ARG A 76 -2.53 -10.46 -3.25
C ARG A 76 -3.61 -10.05 -2.24
N MET A 77 -3.58 -8.82 -1.72
CA MET A 77 -4.61 -8.28 -0.82
C MET A 77 -5.98 -8.28 -1.48
N GLY A 78 -6.06 -7.82 -2.74
CA GLY A 78 -7.32 -7.81 -3.49
C GLY A 78 -7.89 -9.20 -3.71
N ASP A 79 -7.03 -10.18 -4.04
CA ASP A 79 -7.42 -11.58 -4.20
C ASP A 79 -7.86 -12.21 -2.88
N LEU A 80 -7.15 -11.95 -1.78
CA LEU A 80 -7.47 -12.45 -0.43
C LEU A 80 -8.83 -11.96 0.06
N HIS A 81 -9.07 -10.66 -0.05
CA HIS A 81 -10.29 -10.02 0.46
C HIS A 81 -11.43 -9.97 -0.55
N ARG A 82 -11.20 -10.47 -1.78
CA ARG A 82 -12.12 -10.36 -2.92
C ARG A 82 -12.56 -8.91 -3.18
N ARG A 83 -11.63 -7.97 -3.01
CA ARG A 83 -11.85 -6.54 -3.22
C ARG A 83 -11.03 -6.04 -4.38
N TYR A 84 -11.74 -5.53 -5.38
CA TYR A 84 -11.17 -5.08 -6.64
C TYR A 84 -11.57 -3.62 -6.89
N PRO A 85 -10.61 -2.69 -6.98
CA PRO A 85 -10.92 -1.25 -7.14
C PRO A 85 -11.81 -0.93 -8.35
N PHE A 86 -11.78 -1.77 -9.40
CA PHE A 86 -12.55 -1.59 -10.62
C PHE A 86 -13.64 -2.66 -10.81
N GLY A 87 -14.16 -3.21 -9.71
CA GLY A 87 -15.26 -4.17 -9.71
C GLY A 87 -14.93 -5.58 -10.22
N GLY A 88 -13.83 -5.75 -10.96
CA GLY A 88 -13.40 -7.04 -11.47
C GLY A 88 -11.93 -7.33 -11.23
N ARG A 89 -11.60 -8.60 -10.94
CA ARG A 89 -10.22 -9.08 -10.75
C ARG A 89 -9.34 -8.78 -11.95
N ARG A 90 -9.79 -9.15 -13.15
CA ARG A 90 -9.02 -8.99 -14.40
C ARG A 90 -8.67 -7.53 -14.69
N ILE A 91 -9.67 -6.64 -14.65
CA ILE A 91 -9.48 -5.21 -14.91
C ILE A 91 -8.56 -4.59 -13.86
N SER A 92 -8.75 -4.95 -12.59
CA SER A 92 -7.92 -4.42 -11.50
C SER A 92 -6.48 -4.90 -11.58
N HIS A 93 -6.25 -6.17 -11.91
CA HIS A 93 -4.90 -6.70 -12.13
C HIS A 93 -4.23 -6.05 -13.34
N ALA A 94 -4.95 -5.89 -14.46
CA ALA A 94 -4.44 -5.22 -15.65
C ALA A 94 -4.03 -3.77 -15.35
N TYR A 95 -4.87 -3.03 -14.62
CA TYR A 95 -4.56 -1.68 -14.16
C TYR A 95 -3.31 -1.66 -13.27
N LEU A 96 -3.22 -2.54 -12.27
CA LEU A 96 -2.06 -2.61 -11.37
C LEU A 96 -0.78 -3.01 -12.11
N ARG A 97 -0.87 -3.87 -13.13
CA ARG A 97 0.25 -4.20 -14.02
C ARG A 97 0.69 -3.01 -14.86
N GLY A 98 -0.25 -2.24 -15.41
CA GLY A 98 0.07 -1.01 -16.14
C GLY A 98 0.76 0.02 -15.23
N ARG A 99 0.31 0.15 -13.98
CA ARG A 99 0.94 1.02 -12.98
C ARG A 99 2.31 0.54 -12.53
N GLU A 100 2.49 -0.77 -12.40
CA GLU A 100 3.79 -1.39 -12.13
C GLU A 100 4.78 -1.06 -13.26
N PHE A 101 4.37 -1.23 -14.53
CA PHE A 101 5.19 -0.86 -15.68
C PHE A 101 5.54 0.63 -15.67
N TYR A 102 4.56 1.51 -15.42
CA TYR A 102 4.80 2.94 -15.31
C TYR A 102 5.82 3.28 -14.21
N ALA A 103 5.73 2.63 -13.04
CA ALA A 103 6.66 2.85 -11.92
C ALA A 103 8.09 2.40 -12.23
N TYR A 104 8.26 1.32 -12.99
CA TYR A 104 9.58 0.92 -13.50
C TYR A 104 10.15 1.97 -14.46
N ASN A 105 9.34 2.46 -15.38
CA ASN A 105 9.77 3.48 -16.33
C ASN A 105 10.11 4.79 -15.62
N SER A 106 9.32 5.23 -14.64
CA SER A 106 9.61 6.47 -13.90
C SER A 106 10.92 6.36 -13.11
N ARG A 107 11.15 5.24 -12.41
CA ARG A 107 12.44 4.99 -11.72
C ARG A 107 13.61 4.95 -12.70
N PHE A 108 13.42 4.34 -13.87
CA PHE A 108 14.43 4.32 -14.92
C PHE A 108 14.79 5.75 -15.36
N TRP A 109 13.79 6.57 -15.69
CA TRP A 109 14.02 7.96 -16.11
C TRP A 109 14.65 8.81 -15.00
N GLU A 110 14.19 8.70 -13.76
CA GLU A 110 14.82 9.36 -12.61
C GLU A 110 16.29 8.99 -12.49
N ASN A 111 16.64 7.71 -12.60
CA ASN A 111 18.04 7.26 -12.55
C ASN A 111 18.88 7.79 -13.72
N VAL A 112 18.31 7.85 -14.93
CA VAL A 112 18.99 8.39 -16.12
C VAL A 112 19.27 9.88 -15.97
N PHE A 113 18.26 10.68 -15.60
CA PHE A 113 18.42 12.13 -15.42
C PHE A 113 19.31 12.48 -14.22
N THR A 114 19.24 11.71 -13.13
CA THR A 114 20.13 11.91 -11.97
C THR A 114 21.59 11.59 -12.32
N ARG A 115 21.85 10.60 -13.19
CA ARG A 115 23.20 10.31 -13.71
C ARG A 115 23.71 11.37 -14.67
N MET A 116 22.84 11.99 -15.46
CA MET A 116 23.22 13.06 -16.39
C MET A 116 23.52 14.40 -15.71
N SER A 117 23.01 14.60 -14.48
CA SER A 117 23.21 15.82 -13.69
C SER A 117 24.46 15.78 -12.78
N LYS A 118 25.22 14.68 -12.78
CA LYS A 118 26.51 14.53 -12.09
C LYS A 118 27.65 14.57 -13.11
#